data_AF-W1V2Z7-F1
#
_entry.id   AF-W1V2Z7-F1
#
_cell.length_a   1.000
_cell.length_b   1.000
_cell.length_c   1.000
_cell.angle_alpha   90.00
_cell.angle_beta   90.00
_cell.angle_gamma   90.00
#
_symmetry.space_group_name_H-M   'P 1'
#
loop_
_entity.id
_entity.type
_entity.pdbx_description
1 polymer ?
#
loop_
_entity_poly.entity_id
_entity_poly.type
_entity_poly.pdbx_seq_one_letter_code
_entity_poly.pdbx_strand_id
1 'polypeptide(L)'
;TFLEGKMVGALRKLGADYVVDTNFGADLTIMEEASELVERLKNGGQIPQFTSCCPAWVRFAEIYFPELIPNLSSTRSCIAMEAAMIKTYFAEKKGIDPRKIVSVSVNPCTAKKAETKREEENAAARYHNDESLGMDTDISITTREFIRWIQEEHIDFNTVEESQFDDLIGMETGASIIFGNTGGVMEAAMRTAYKLITDKEPPPYALTHLEDVRGMEGVKGQLFNWVMT
;
A
#
# COMPACT_ATOMS: atom_id res chain seq x y z
N THR A 1 4.71 20.08 11.34
CA THR A 1 6.00 19.38 11.43
C THR A 1 5.73 17.91 11.24
N PHE A 2 6.57 17.22 10.47
CA PHE A 2 6.45 15.77 10.28
C PHE A 2 6.92 15.07 11.57
N LEU A 3 6.11 14.16 12.12
CA LEU A 3 6.34 13.54 13.45
C LEU A 3 6.70 12.06 13.35
N GLU A 4 7.17 11.62 12.18
CA GLU A 4 7.50 10.23 11.88
C GLU A 4 8.46 9.64 12.91
N GLY A 5 9.62 10.28 13.16
CA GLY A 5 10.60 9.76 14.12
C GLY A 5 10.01 9.52 15.51
N LYS A 6 9.08 10.38 15.95
CA LYS A 6 8.36 10.19 17.22
C LYS A 6 7.35 9.06 17.16
N MET A 7 6.67 8.86 16.04
CA MET A 7 5.76 7.72 15.85
C MET A 7 6.53 6.40 15.89
N VAL A 8 7.68 6.31 15.22
CA VAL A 8 8.56 5.14 15.26
C VAL A 8 9.07 4.90 16.68
N GLY A 9 9.57 5.95 17.35
CA GLY A 9 10.01 5.85 18.74
C GLY A 9 8.92 5.38 19.69
N ALA A 10 7.68 5.84 19.49
CA ALA A 10 6.53 5.41 20.30
C ALA A 10 6.20 3.93 20.08
N LEU A 11 6.22 3.45 18.82
CA LEU A 11 6.02 2.03 18.50
C LEU A 11 7.08 1.14 19.16
N ARG A 12 8.35 1.55 19.14
CA ARG A 12 9.43 0.81 19.84
C ARG A 12 9.22 0.81 21.35
N LYS A 13 8.80 1.94 21.93
CA LYS A 13 8.52 2.04 23.37
C LYS A 13 7.32 1.17 23.80
N LEU A 14 6.37 0.94 22.89
CA LEU A 14 5.27 -0.01 23.05
C LEU A 14 5.69 -1.48 22.86
N GLY A 15 6.96 -1.74 22.51
CA GLY A 15 7.52 -3.09 22.41
C GLY A 15 7.62 -3.66 21.00
N ALA A 16 7.51 -2.85 19.94
CA ALA A 16 7.74 -3.32 18.58
C ALA A 16 9.22 -3.69 18.37
N ASP A 17 9.48 -4.95 17.98
CA ASP A 17 10.83 -5.43 17.62
C ASP A 17 11.33 -4.78 16.32
N TYR A 18 10.43 -4.65 15.34
CA TYR A 18 10.68 -4.02 14.05
C TYR A 18 9.58 -3.03 13.70
N VAL A 19 9.95 -1.88 13.14
CA VAL A 19 9.03 -0.85 12.66
C VAL A 19 9.39 -0.53 11.22
N VAL A 20 8.47 -0.76 10.28
CA VAL A 20 8.71 -0.56 8.84
C VAL A 20 7.68 0.39 8.27
N ASP A 21 8.03 1.04 7.16
CA ASP A 21 7.15 1.99 6.49
C ASP A 21 6.36 1.34 5.34
N THR A 22 5.03 1.40 5.43
CA THR A 22 4.08 0.97 4.39
C THR A 22 4.31 1.64 3.03
N ASN A 23 5.08 2.72 2.98
CA ASN A 23 5.63 3.26 1.75
C ASN A 23 6.36 2.22 0.88
N PHE A 24 7.08 1.27 1.49
CA PHE A 24 7.67 0.16 0.74
C PHE A 24 6.60 -0.73 0.08
N GLY A 25 5.55 -1.07 0.83
CA GLY A 25 4.38 -1.76 0.28
C GLY A 25 3.71 -1.00 -0.85
N ALA A 26 3.66 0.33 -0.76
CA ALA A 26 3.13 1.20 -1.81
C ALA A 26 3.97 1.12 -3.09
N ASP A 27 5.30 1.14 -2.98
CA ASP A 27 6.20 0.98 -4.12
C ASP A 27 5.97 -0.38 -4.81
N LEU A 28 5.77 -1.46 -4.06
CA LEU A 28 5.40 -2.77 -4.62
C LEU A 28 4.06 -2.74 -5.36
N THR A 29 3.04 -2.13 -4.76
CA THR A 29 1.71 -1.97 -5.40
C THR A 29 1.84 -1.18 -6.70
N ILE A 30 2.60 -0.10 -6.71
CA ILE A 30 2.81 0.73 -7.90
C ILE A 30 3.49 -0.07 -9.02
N MET A 31 4.53 -0.84 -8.68
CA MET A 31 5.26 -1.65 -9.66
C MET A 31 4.36 -2.70 -10.31
N GLU A 32 3.58 -3.44 -9.52
CA GLU A 32 2.68 -4.47 -10.04
C GLU A 32 1.49 -3.85 -10.80
N GLU A 33 0.85 -2.82 -10.24
CA GLU A 33 -0.35 -2.23 -10.83
C GLU A 33 -0.04 -1.48 -12.14
N ALA A 34 1.13 -0.84 -12.22
CA ALA A 34 1.61 -0.23 -13.46
C ALA A 34 1.99 -1.29 -14.50
N SER A 35 2.65 -2.38 -14.09
CA SER A 35 3.01 -3.47 -14.98
C SER A 35 1.76 -4.16 -15.55
N GLU A 36 0.76 -4.40 -14.70
CA GLU A 36 -0.56 -4.90 -15.09
C GLU A 36 -1.23 -3.97 -16.10
N LEU A 37 -1.23 -2.66 -15.86
CA LEU A 37 -1.79 -1.69 -16.80
C LEU A 37 -1.09 -1.76 -18.17
N VAL A 38 0.24 -1.79 -18.19
CA VAL A 38 1.02 -1.90 -19.42
C VAL A 38 0.71 -3.19 -20.16
N GLU A 39 0.60 -4.30 -19.45
CA GLU A 39 0.25 -5.61 -20.01
C GLU A 39 -1.15 -5.59 -20.63
N ARG A 40 -2.16 -5.05 -19.92
CA ARG A 40 -3.53 -4.93 -20.44
C ARG A 40 -3.58 -4.04 -21.70
N LEU A 41 -2.80 -2.96 -21.74
CA LEU A 41 -2.74 -2.06 -22.90
C LEU A 41 -2.04 -2.70 -24.12
N LYS A 42 -0.98 -3.48 -23.92
CA LYS A 42 -0.20 -4.09 -25.01
C LYS A 42 -0.81 -5.38 -25.55
N ASN A 43 -1.30 -6.24 -24.66
CA ASN A 43 -1.66 -7.63 -24.98
C ASN A 43 -3.18 -7.89 -24.94
N GLY A 44 -4.00 -6.85 -24.77
CA GLY A 44 -5.46 -6.94 -24.92
C GLY A 44 -6.18 -7.42 -23.65
N GLY A 45 -5.96 -6.74 -22.53
CA GLY A 45 -6.65 -6.97 -21.26
C GLY A 45 -7.90 -6.11 -21.05
N GLN A 46 -8.60 -6.34 -19.94
CA GLN A 46 -9.83 -5.60 -19.62
C GLN A 46 -9.53 -4.15 -19.23
N ILE A 47 -10.10 -3.22 -19.99
CA ILE A 47 -9.98 -1.77 -19.80
C ILE A 47 -11.38 -1.12 -19.66
N PRO A 48 -11.52 -0.03 -18.88
CA PRO A 48 -10.49 0.64 -18.08
C PRO A 48 -9.99 -0.20 -16.90
N GLN A 49 -8.75 -0.02 -16.45
CA GLN A 49 -8.26 -0.61 -15.20
C GLN A 49 -8.62 0.31 -14.04
N PHE A 50 -9.29 -0.22 -13.03
CA PHE A 50 -9.57 0.46 -11.77
C PHE A 50 -8.58 0.01 -10.70
N THR A 51 -8.16 0.94 -9.84
CA THR A 51 -7.28 0.61 -8.71
C THR A 51 -7.97 -0.31 -7.70
N SER A 52 -7.22 -1.10 -6.96
CA SER A 52 -7.73 -2.06 -5.96
C SER A 52 -7.27 -1.80 -4.52
N CYS A 53 -6.40 -0.83 -4.28
CA CYS A 53 -5.76 -0.65 -2.96
C CYS A 53 -6.70 -0.17 -1.83
N CYS A 54 -7.87 0.40 -2.17
CA CYS A 54 -8.88 0.87 -1.23
C CYS A 54 -9.95 -0.21 -0.97
N PRO A 55 -9.99 -0.82 0.23
CA PRO A 55 -10.91 -1.92 0.50
C PRO A 55 -12.38 -1.50 0.52
N ALA A 56 -12.67 -0.23 0.83
CA ALA A 56 -14.02 0.31 0.74
C ALA A 56 -14.50 0.41 -0.70
N TRP A 57 -13.63 0.78 -1.63
CA TRP A 57 -13.91 0.81 -3.06
C TRP A 57 -14.12 -0.61 -3.61
N VAL A 58 -13.22 -1.54 -3.29
CA VAL A 58 -13.36 -2.94 -3.71
C VAL A 58 -14.70 -3.51 -3.23
N ARG A 59 -15.03 -3.33 -1.94
CA ARG A 59 -16.32 -3.80 -1.39
C ARG A 59 -17.52 -3.13 -2.05
N PHE A 60 -17.42 -1.84 -2.38
CA PHE A 60 -18.48 -1.13 -3.10
C PHE A 60 -18.69 -1.72 -4.50
N ALA A 61 -17.60 -1.98 -5.25
CA ALA A 61 -17.68 -2.63 -6.54
C ALA A 61 -18.28 -4.05 -6.44
N GLU A 62 -17.84 -4.86 -5.47
CA GLU A 62 -18.36 -6.21 -5.24
C GLU A 62 -19.89 -6.24 -5.00
N ILE A 63 -20.42 -5.25 -4.29
CA ILE A 63 -21.84 -5.20 -3.90
C ILE A 63 -22.71 -4.56 -4.99
N TYR A 64 -22.26 -3.44 -5.55
CA TYR A 64 -23.11 -2.58 -6.37
C TYR A 64 -22.79 -2.65 -7.87
N PHE A 65 -21.57 -3.03 -8.23
CA PHE A 65 -21.09 -3.06 -9.61
C PHE A 65 -20.22 -4.30 -9.87
N PRO A 66 -20.73 -5.52 -9.62
CA PRO A 66 -19.94 -6.75 -9.77
C PRO A 66 -19.42 -6.96 -11.20
N GLU A 67 -20.06 -6.35 -12.20
CA GLU A 67 -19.59 -6.30 -13.58
C GLU A 67 -18.26 -5.56 -13.76
N LEU A 68 -17.86 -4.71 -12.82
CA LEU A 68 -16.57 -4.01 -12.82
C LEU A 68 -15.43 -4.83 -12.18
N ILE A 69 -15.72 -5.99 -11.56
CA ILE A 69 -14.70 -6.84 -10.94
C ILE A 69 -13.59 -7.23 -11.94
N PRO A 70 -13.88 -7.63 -13.19
CA PRO A 70 -12.83 -7.91 -14.18
C PRO A 70 -11.95 -6.70 -14.54
N ASN A 71 -12.43 -5.49 -14.26
CA ASN A 71 -11.73 -4.24 -14.50
C ASN A 71 -10.91 -3.78 -13.28
N LEU A 72 -11.13 -4.33 -12.08
CA LEU A 72 -10.25 -4.09 -10.95
C LEU A 72 -8.84 -4.64 -11.23
N SER A 73 -7.84 -3.90 -10.78
CA SER A 73 -6.46 -4.36 -10.68
C SER A 73 -6.40 -5.62 -9.83
N SER A 74 -5.63 -6.60 -10.28
CA SER A 74 -5.38 -7.84 -9.52
C SER A 74 -4.33 -7.63 -8.42
N THR A 75 -3.69 -6.46 -8.41
CA THR A 75 -2.68 -6.07 -7.43
C THR A 75 -3.31 -5.98 -6.04
N ARG A 76 -2.59 -6.48 -5.03
CA ARG A 76 -3.01 -6.35 -3.62
C ARG A 76 -2.70 -4.96 -3.09
N SER A 77 -3.32 -4.55 -1.99
CA SER A 77 -2.98 -3.25 -1.39
C SER A 77 -1.58 -3.22 -0.80
N CYS A 78 -1.04 -2.01 -0.57
CA CYS A 78 0.29 -1.82 0.00
C CYS A 78 0.52 -2.59 1.30
N ILE A 79 -0.46 -2.53 2.23
CA ILE A 79 -0.39 -3.24 3.52
C ILE A 79 -0.41 -4.76 3.31
N ALA A 80 -1.24 -5.25 2.39
CA ALA A 80 -1.34 -6.67 2.08
C ALA A 80 -0.05 -7.21 1.43
N MET A 81 0.53 -6.46 0.49
CA MET A 81 1.80 -6.80 -0.16
C MET A 81 2.95 -6.77 0.84
N GLU A 82 3.03 -5.72 1.65
CA GLU A 82 4.08 -5.58 2.67
C GLU A 82 4.00 -6.67 3.73
N ALA A 83 2.81 -6.98 4.25
CA ALA A 83 2.65 -8.03 5.26
C ALA A 83 3.05 -9.41 4.72
N ALA A 84 2.73 -9.71 3.46
CA ALA A 84 3.20 -10.92 2.80
C ALA A 84 4.73 -10.94 2.67
N MET A 85 5.35 -9.82 2.30
CA MET A 85 6.81 -9.69 2.21
C MET A 85 7.50 -9.82 3.58
N ILE A 86 6.90 -9.29 4.65
CA ILE A 86 7.39 -9.41 6.02
C ILE A 86 7.49 -10.89 6.42
N LYS A 87 6.42 -11.67 6.20
CA LYS A 87 6.36 -13.10 6.57
C LYS A 87 7.05 -14.03 5.56
N THR A 88 7.57 -13.51 4.45
CA THR A 88 8.30 -14.31 3.45
C THR A 88 9.76 -13.87 3.38
N TYR A 89 10.03 -12.88 2.53
CA TYR A 89 11.38 -12.43 2.22
C TYR A 89 12.10 -11.87 3.46
N PHE A 90 11.45 -10.98 4.23
CA PHE A 90 12.09 -10.37 5.40
C PHE A 90 12.41 -11.40 6.49
N ALA A 91 11.46 -12.30 6.77
CA ALA A 91 11.64 -13.43 7.69
C ALA A 91 12.86 -14.27 7.30
N GLU A 92 12.99 -14.62 6.01
CA GLU A 92 14.15 -15.36 5.49
C GLU A 92 15.45 -14.57 5.69
N LYS A 93 15.49 -13.28 5.32
CA LYS A 93 16.68 -12.45 5.44
C LYS A 93 17.15 -12.24 6.88
N LYS A 94 16.22 -12.13 7.82
CA LYS A 94 16.51 -11.97 9.25
C LYS A 94 16.72 -13.30 9.97
N GLY A 95 16.50 -14.44 9.30
CA GLY A 95 16.56 -15.77 9.92
C GLY A 95 15.47 -15.97 10.99
N ILE A 96 14.31 -15.33 10.82
CA ILE A 96 13.18 -15.41 11.72
C ILE A 96 12.21 -16.46 11.19
N ASP A 97 11.75 -17.36 12.06
CA ASP A 97 10.65 -18.27 11.74
C ASP A 97 9.37 -17.43 11.52
N PRO A 98 8.75 -17.47 10.33
CA PRO A 98 7.59 -16.63 10.02
C PRO A 98 6.40 -16.87 10.96
N ARG A 99 6.30 -18.05 11.59
CA ARG A 99 5.27 -18.36 12.59
C ARG A 99 5.43 -17.58 13.90
N LYS A 100 6.60 -16.97 14.11
CA LYS A 100 6.90 -16.12 15.27
C LYS A 100 6.65 -14.64 15.00
N ILE A 101 6.30 -14.28 13.76
CA ILE A 101 6.06 -12.89 13.38
C ILE A 101 4.59 -12.58 13.63
N VAL A 102 4.34 -11.53 14.42
CA VAL A 102 3.03 -10.89 14.53
C VAL A 102 3.09 -9.57 13.77
N SER A 103 2.41 -9.51 12.63
CA SER A 103 2.33 -8.34 11.77
C SER A 103 1.19 -7.42 12.22
N VAL A 104 1.54 -6.18 12.57
CA VAL A 104 0.60 -5.15 13.03
C VAL A 104 0.68 -3.94 12.11
N SER A 105 -0.47 -3.52 11.55
CA SER A 105 -0.57 -2.32 10.71
C SER A 105 -1.28 -1.18 11.45
N VAL A 106 -0.75 0.04 11.32
CA VAL A 106 -1.35 1.28 11.85
C VAL A 106 -1.93 2.10 10.71
N ASN A 107 -3.26 2.17 10.66
CA ASN A 107 -3.97 2.63 9.48
C ASN A 107 -4.81 3.89 9.75
N PRO A 108 -4.88 4.86 8.82
CA PRO A 108 -5.85 5.95 8.89
C PRO A 108 -7.28 5.50 8.50
N CYS A 109 -7.52 4.21 8.28
CA CYS A 109 -8.73 3.66 7.70
C CYS A 109 -9.31 2.51 8.54
N THR A 110 -10.62 2.51 8.77
CA THR A 110 -11.32 1.40 9.43
C THR A 110 -11.57 0.22 8.49
N ALA A 111 -11.77 0.47 7.20
CA ALA A 111 -12.01 -0.59 6.21
C ALA A 111 -10.81 -1.53 6.04
N LYS A 112 -9.59 -1.09 6.37
CA LYS A 112 -8.40 -1.96 6.41
C LYS A 112 -8.54 -3.13 7.39
N LYS A 113 -9.26 -2.96 8.50
CA LYS A 113 -9.56 -4.07 9.42
C LYS A 113 -10.41 -5.17 8.79
N ALA A 114 -11.24 -4.82 7.80
CA ALA A 114 -12.05 -5.79 7.08
C ALA A 114 -11.23 -6.47 5.98
N GLU A 115 -10.33 -5.73 5.33
CA GLU A 115 -9.40 -6.28 4.33
C GLU A 115 -8.54 -7.39 4.93
N THR A 116 -7.88 -7.16 6.07
CA THR A 116 -6.99 -8.14 6.70
C THR A 116 -7.69 -9.42 7.17
N LYS A 117 -9.02 -9.49 7.08
CA LYS A 117 -9.84 -10.65 7.46
C LYS A 117 -10.41 -11.40 6.26
N ARG A 118 -10.11 -10.97 5.04
CA ARG A 118 -10.53 -11.67 3.81
C ARG A 118 -9.74 -12.97 3.69
N GLU A 119 -10.40 -14.06 3.34
CA GLU A 119 -9.80 -15.41 3.37
C GLU A 119 -8.60 -15.54 2.42
N GLU A 120 -8.59 -14.75 1.35
CA GLU A 120 -7.52 -14.69 0.36
C GLU A 120 -6.25 -13.94 0.82
N GLU A 121 -6.30 -13.22 1.94
CA GLU A 121 -5.21 -12.40 2.49
C GLU A 121 -4.21 -13.25 3.31
N ASN A 122 -3.78 -14.37 2.73
CA ASN A 122 -2.88 -15.37 3.32
C ASN A 122 -1.76 -15.79 2.35
N ALA A 123 -1.21 -14.86 1.57
CA ALA A 123 -0.21 -15.20 0.56
C ALA A 123 1.08 -15.77 1.16
N ALA A 124 1.50 -15.36 2.35
CA ALA A 124 2.65 -15.93 3.04
C ALA A 124 2.39 -17.40 3.42
N ALA A 125 1.19 -17.72 3.91
CA ALA A 125 0.78 -19.10 4.19
C ALA A 125 0.84 -19.97 2.93
N ARG A 126 0.32 -19.45 1.80
CA ARG A 126 0.39 -20.12 0.50
C ARG A 126 1.84 -20.29 0.00
N TYR A 127 2.67 -19.26 0.16
CA TYR A 127 4.07 -19.27 -0.25
C TYR A 127 4.89 -20.34 0.49
N HIS A 128 4.69 -20.46 1.80
CA HIS A 128 5.38 -21.46 2.63
C HIS A 128 4.70 -22.84 2.60
N ASN A 129 3.52 -22.94 1.97
CA ASN A 129 2.65 -24.12 2.05
C ASN A 129 2.38 -24.53 3.52
N ASP A 130 2.06 -23.55 4.37
CA ASP A 130 1.83 -23.70 5.81
C ASP A 130 0.62 -22.85 6.24
N GLU A 131 -0.54 -23.49 6.37
CA GLU A 131 -1.78 -22.84 6.82
C GLU A 131 -1.71 -22.29 8.25
N SER A 132 -0.77 -22.78 9.09
CA SER A 132 -0.61 -22.30 10.46
C SER A 132 -0.14 -20.85 10.55
N LEU A 133 0.40 -20.29 9.47
CA LEU A 133 0.76 -18.88 9.36
C LEU A 133 -0.45 -17.94 9.32
N GLY A 134 -1.64 -18.46 8.97
CA GLY A 134 -2.88 -17.68 8.93
C GLY A 134 -2.85 -16.53 7.93
N MET A 135 -3.39 -15.38 8.34
CA MET A 135 -3.46 -14.17 7.52
C MET A 135 -2.10 -13.46 7.47
N ASP A 136 -1.83 -12.72 6.38
CA ASP A 136 -0.57 -11.98 6.22
C ASP A 136 -0.44 -10.89 7.29
N THR A 137 -1.52 -10.15 7.55
CA THR A 137 -1.60 -9.15 8.63
C THR A 137 -2.43 -9.68 9.79
N ASP A 138 -1.81 -9.82 10.96
CA ASP A 138 -2.48 -10.37 12.14
C ASP A 138 -3.39 -9.35 12.82
N ILE A 139 -2.93 -8.09 12.91
CA ILE A 139 -3.64 -7.02 13.60
C ILE A 139 -3.62 -5.74 12.75
N SER A 140 -4.79 -5.11 12.59
CA SER A 140 -4.92 -3.77 12.03
C SER A 140 -5.52 -2.85 13.08
N ILE A 141 -4.79 -1.80 13.46
CA ILE A 141 -5.26 -0.74 14.35
C ILE A 141 -5.40 0.57 13.60
N THR A 142 -6.31 1.43 14.06
CA THR A 142 -6.45 2.78 13.53
C THR A 142 -5.46 3.73 14.21
N THR A 143 -5.19 4.89 13.59
CA THR A 143 -4.44 5.98 14.22
C THR A 143 -5.01 6.38 15.59
N ARG A 144 -6.34 6.33 15.75
CA ARG A 144 -6.99 6.63 17.04
C ARG A 144 -6.73 5.56 18.09
N GLU A 145 -6.74 4.29 17.71
CA GLU A 145 -6.41 3.17 18.61
C GLU A 145 -4.93 3.22 19.01
N PHE A 146 -4.03 3.56 18.07
CA PHE A 146 -2.62 3.77 18.37
C PHE A 146 -2.40 4.90 19.38
N ILE A 147 -3.03 6.06 19.18
CA ILE A 147 -2.96 7.19 20.14
C ILE A 147 -3.50 6.77 21.51
N ARG A 148 -4.61 6.03 21.54
CA ARG A 148 -5.18 5.53 22.78
C ARG A 148 -4.23 4.57 23.50
N TRP A 149 -3.58 3.67 22.76
CA TRP A 149 -2.62 2.73 23.34
C TRP A 149 -1.41 3.44 23.97
N ILE A 150 -0.87 4.47 23.29
CA ILE A 150 0.18 5.35 23.85
C ILE A 150 -0.27 5.96 25.19
N GLN A 151 -1.51 6.45 25.25
CA GLN A 151 -2.07 7.08 26.46
C GLN A 151 -2.28 6.08 27.60
N GLU A 152 -2.78 4.88 27.28
CA GLU A 152 -3.02 3.80 28.25
C GLU A 152 -1.69 3.27 28.84
N GLU A 153 -0.62 3.27 28.06
CA GLU A 153 0.74 2.92 28.53
C GLU A 153 1.49 4.11 29.18
N HIS A 154 0.79 5.23 29.41
CA HIS A 154 1.35 6.45 30.03
C HIS A 154 2.62 6.97 29.32
N ILE A 155 2.71 6.78 28.00
CA ILE A 155 3.82 7.28 27.19
C ILE A 155 3.55 8.76 26.84
N ASP A 156 4.37 9.67 27.37
CA ASP A 156 4.33 11.07 26.95
C ASP A 156 4.96 11.22 25.56
N PHE A 157 4.12 11.32 24.54
CA PHE A 157 4.52 11.47 23.14
C PHE A 157 5.42 12.70 22.89
N ASN A 158 5.33 13.75 23.72
CA ASN A 158 6.16 14.94 23.54
C ASN A 158 7.64 14.68 23.86
N THR A 159 7.91 13.73 24.76
CA THR A 159 9.25 13.39 25.24
C THR A 159 9.77 12.06 24.71
N VAL A 160 9.01 11.37 23.84
CA VAL A 160 9.48 10.19 23.12
C VAL A 160 10.71 10.56 22.28
N GLU A 161 11.77 9.76 22.45
CA GLU A 161 12.96 9.83 21.61
C GLU A 161 12.61 9.46 20.17
N GLU A 162 13.08 10.25 19.21
CA GLU A 162 12.88 9.94 17.81
C GLU A 162 13.71 8.72 17.41
N SER A 163 13.13 7.85 16.59
CA SER A 163 13.79 6.66 16.06
C SER A 163 13.63 6.60 14.54
N GLN A 164 14.24 5.59 13.92
CA GLN A 164 14.21 5.37 12.48
C GLN A 164 13.55 4.03 12.18
N PHE A 165 12.92 3.92 11.02
CA PHE A 165 12.40 2.66 10.52
C PHE A 165 13.53 1.62 10.42
N ASP A 166 13.18 0.36 10.61
CA ASP A 166 14.03 -0.77 10.29
C ASP A 166 14.08 -0.98 8.78
N ASP A 167 15.27 -1.28 8.28
CA ASP A 167 15.43 -1.67 6.88
C ASP A 167 14.71 -3.00 6.62
N LEU A 168 13.64 -2.94 5.81
CA LEU A 168 12.95 -4.11 5.29
C LEU A 168 13.77 -4.73 4.14
N ILE A 169 14.03 -3.93 3.10
CA ILE A 169 15.06 -4.01 2.04
C ILE A 169 15.19 -2.60 1.44
N GLY A 170 16.41 -2.07 1.32
CA GLY A 170 16.82 -0.95 0.44
C GLY A 170 15.83 0.18 0.11
N MET A 171 16.14 1.40 0.58
CA MET A 171 15.58 2.73 0.23
C MET A 171 14.18 2.77 -0.42
N GLU A 172 13.22 3.28 0.36
CA GLU A 172 11.95 3.83 -0.13
C GLU A 172 12.15 4.88 -1.25
N THR A 173 11.25 4.93 -2.23
CA THR A 173 11.29 5.96 -3.28
C THR A 173 10.31 7.09 -2.97
N GLY A 174 10.57 8.30 -3.48
CA GLY A 174 9.67 9.44 -3.28
C GLY A 174 8.26 9.27 -3.87
N ALA A 175 8.00 8.23 -4.67
CA ALA A 175 6.69 7.93 -5.23
C ALA A 175 5.70 7.36 -4.19
N SER A 176 6.21 6.67 -3.17
CA SER A 176 5.41 6.13 -2.07
C SER A 176 4.86 7.21 -1.12
N ILE A 177 5.59 8.32 -0.94
CA ILE A 177 5.23 9.42 -0.03
C ILE A 177 3.87 10.05 -0.39
N ILE A 178 3.48 10.04 -1.68
CA ILE A 178 2.22 10.64 -2.12
C ILE A 178 1.01 9.69 -2.04
N PHE A 179 1.22 8.41 -1.72
CA PHE A 179 0.17 7.37 -1.75
C PHE A 179 -1.03 7.70 -0.84
N GLY A 180 -0.80 8.39 0.27
CA GLY A 180 -1.84 8.81 1.21
C GLY A 180 -2.75 9.94 0.72
N ASN A 181 -2.42 10.59 -0.41
CA ASN A 181 -3.23 11.65 -1.00
C ASN A 181 -4.15 11.12 -2.11
N THR A 182 -5.34 11.71 -2.24
CA THR A 182 -6.22 11.45 -3.38
C THR A 182 -5.47 11.71 -4.69
N GLY A 183 -5.36 10.66 -5.53
CA GLY A 183 -4.64 10.70 -6.81
C GLY A 183 -3.18 10.22 -6.75
N GLY A 184 -2.60 10.00 -5.57
CA GLY A 184 -1.19 9.61 -5.42
C GLY A 184 -0.84 8.25 -6.03
N VAL A 185 -1.70 7.24 -5.78
CA VAL A 185 -1.54 5.89 -6.36
C VAL A 185 -1.56 5.94 -7.89
N MET A 186 -2.55 6.65 -8.44
CA MET A 186 -2.71 6.82 -9.88
C MET A 186 -1.52 7.57 -10.49
N GLU A 187 -1.06 8.66 -9.86
CA GLU A 187 0.12 9.39 -10.32
C GLU A 187 1.36 8.49 -10.39
N ALA A 188 1.64 7.75 -9.32
CA ALA A 188 2.82 6.90 -9.25
C ALA A 188 2.76 5.72 -10.23
N ALA A 189 1.60 5.09 -10.39
CA ALA A 189 1.37 4.04 -11.38
C ALA A 189 1.55 4.58 -12.81
N MET A 190 1.04 5.79 -13.11
CA MET A 190 1.16 6.42 -14.42
C MET A 190 2.60 6.84 -14.73
N ARG A 191 3.38 7.31 -13.74
CA ARG A 191 4.83 7.57 -13.88
C ARG A 191 5.60 6.32 -14.25
N THR A 192 5.29 5.22 -13.56
CA THR A 192 5.94 3.93 -13.80
C THR A 192 5.54 3.35 -15.16
N ALA A 193 4.25 3.35 -15.51
CA ALA A 193 3.78 2.95 -16.82
C ALA A 193 4.42 3.79 -17.93
N TYR A 194 4.65 5.09 -17.70
CA TYR A 194 5.33 5.96 -18.65
C TYR A 194 6.75 5.51 -18.96
N LYS A 195 7.51 5.25 -17.90
CA LYS A 195 8.86 4.72 -18.02
C LYS A 195 8.87 3.36 -18.71
N LEU A 196 7.98 2.44 -18.34
CA LEU A 196 7.91 1.09 -18.91
C LEU A 196 7.51 1.06 -20.39
N ILE A 197 6.69 2.00 -20.85
CA ILE A 197 6.27 2.08 -22.25
C ILE A 197 7.31 2.81 -23.11
N THR A 198 7.86 3.91 -22.61
CA THR A 198 8.65 4.86 -23.42
C THR A 198 10.17 4.77 -23.20
N ASP A 199 10.61 4.06 -22.16
CA ASP A 199 11.98 4.04 -21.62
C ASP A 199 12.51 5.42 -21.17
N LYS A 200 11.67 6.45 -21.15
CA LYS A 200 12.02 7.83 -20.76
C LYS A 200 11.49 8.17 -19.38
N GLU A 201 12.19 9.05 -18.69
CA GLU A 201 11.68 9.63 -17.46
C GLU A 201 10.42 10.46 -17.73
N PRO A 202 9.38 10.34 -16.89
CA PRO A 202 8.18 11.13 -17.06
C PRO A 202 8.46 12.63 -16.88
N PRO A 203 7.84 13.52 -17.69
CA PRO A 203 7.99 14.95 -17.50
C PRO A 203 7.49 15.37 -16.10
N PRO A 204 8.17 16.29 -15.39
CA PRO A 204 7.84 16.65 -14.01
C PRO A 204 6.38 17.06 -13.77
N TYR A 205 5.75 17.69 -14.78
CA TYR A 205 4.40 18.24 -14.71
C TYR A 205 3.35 17.41 -15.46
N ALA A 206 3.78 16.44 -16.27
CA ALA A 206 2.83 15.78 -17.16
C ALA A 206 1.84 14.91 -16.39
N LEU A 207 2.22 14.33 -15.23
CA LEU A 207 1.45 13.31 -14.52
C LEU A 207 0.91 13.74 -13.15
N THR A 208 1.14 14.99 -12.75
CA THR A 208 0.81 15.55 -11.41
C THR A 208 -0.43 16.44 -11.39
N HIS A 209 -0.92 16.87 -12.57
CA HIS A 209 -1.94 17.90 -12.68
C HIS A 209 -3.29 17.30 -13.07
N LEU A 210 -3.93 16.69 -12.08
CA LEU A 210 -5.32 16.30 -12.15
C LEU A 210 -6.23 17.54 -12.09
N GLU A 211 -7.02 17.76 -13.14
CA GLU A 211 -8.00 18.85 -13.23
C GLU A 211 -9.40 18.38 -12.85
N ASP A 212 -10.20 19.25 -12.25
CA ASP A 212 -11.59 18.93 -11.93
C ASP A 212 -12.40 18.68 -13.20
N VAL A 213 -13.14 17.58 -13.25
CA VAL A 213 -14.00 17.26 -14.39
C VAL A 213 -15.29 18.08 -14.30
N ARG A 214 -15.49 18.98 -15.28
CA ARG A 214 -16.65 19.87 -15.31
C ARG A 214 -17.96 19.09 -15.21
N GLY A 215 -18.75 19.39 -14.17
CA GLY A 215 -20.06 18.77 -13.93
C GLY A 215 -20.02 17.51 -13.05
N MET A 216 -18.84 17.12 -12.54
CA MET A 216 -18.67 15.97 -11.64
C MET A 216 -17.91 16.39 -10.38
N GLU A 217 -18.63 16.55 -9.27
CA GLU A 217 -18.01 16.87 -7.98
C GLU A 217 -17.17 15.70 -7.47
N GLY A 218 -15.95 15.99 -7.01
CA GLY A 218 -15.02 14.97 -6.48
C GLY A 218 -14.32 14.13 -7.54
N VAL A 219 -14.56 14.37 -8.83
CA VAL A 219 -13.89 13.67 -9.94
C VAL A 219 -12.85 14.57 -10.56
N LYS A 220 -11.63 14.06 -10.64
CA LYS A 220 -10.53 14.71 -11.35
C LYS A 220 -10.02 13.83 -12.48
N GLY A 221 -9.53 14.43 -13.55
CA GLY A 221 -9.07 13.73 -14.72
C GLY A 221 -7.97 14.50 -15.45
N GLN A 222 -7.25 13.76 -16.30
CA GLN A 222 -6.25 14.32 -17.20
C GLN A 222 -6.16 13.41 -18.43
N LEU A 223 -6.05 14.01 -19.62
CA LEU A 223 -5.81 13.25 -20.85
C LEU A 223 -4.31 13.08 -21.07
N PHE A 224 -3.89 11.83 -21.26
CA PHE A 224 -2.52 11.48 -21.55
C PHE A 224 -2.39 11.03 -23.00
N ASN A 225 -1.74 11.85 -23.83
CA ASN A 225 -1.46 11.49 -25.21
C ASN A 225 -0.13 10.74 -25.30
N TRP A 226 -0.24 9.42 -25.38
CA TRP A 226 0.87 8.51 -25.60
C TRP A 226 1.19 8.47 -27.10
N VAL A 227 2.33 9.04 -27.51
CA VAL A 227 2.86 8.70 -28.83
C VAL A 227 3.54 7.35 -28.68
N MET A 228 2.78 6.26 -28.87
CA MET A 228 3.36 4.92 -29.01
C MET A 228 4.00 4.87 -30.40
N THR A 229 5.30 5.13 -30.49
CA THR A 229 6.11 4.93 -31.70
C THR A 229 6.47 3.47 -31.87
#